data_AF-A0A0J7NCB0-F1
#
_entry.id   AF-A0A0J7NCB0-F1
#
_cell.length_a   1.000
_cell.length_b   1.000
_cell.length_c   1.000
_cell.angle_alpha   90.00
_cell.angle_beta   90.00
_cell.angle_gamma   90.00
#
_symmetry.space_group_name_H-M   'P 1'
#
loop_
_entity.id
_entity.type
_entity.pdbx_description
1 polymer ?
#
loop_
_entity_poly.entity_id
_entity_poly.type
_entity_poly.pdbx_seq_one_letter_code
_entity_poly.pdbx_strand_id
1 'polypeptide(L)'
;MFPDVTVDSMRLLVIAAIVLADFSLADLDLRGAKCGEKRCNVSEYCSSFDTHCRPCAVACDMKSHNYQPEECVKDCQGESSIQHRYDRFFNGLKGIKDDYQ
;
A
#
# COMPACT_ATOMS: atom_id res chain seq x y z
N MET A 1 -8.49 -22.01 -42.60
CA MET A 1 -8.76 -22.43 -41.21
C MET A 1 -7.54 -22.03 -40.40
N PHE A 2 -7.53 -20.84 -39.78
CA PHE A 2 -6.40 -20.33 -39.00
C PHE A 2 -6.77 -20.37 -37.51
N PRO A 3 -6.51 -21.48 -36.78
CA PRO A 3 -6.80 -21.56 -35.35
C PRO A 3 -5.74 -20.84 -34.47
N ASP A 4 -4.67 -20.33 -35.08
CA ASP A 4 -3.48 -19.85 -34.36
C ASP A 4 -3.67 -18.48 -33.68
N VAL A 5 -4.46 -17.58 -34.29
CA VAL A 5 -4.61 -16.18 -33.83
C VAL A 5 -5.41 -16.08 -32.52
N THR A 6 -6.28 -17.05 -32.25
CA THR A 6 -7.13 -17.10 -31.07
C THR A 6 -6.39 -17.47 -29.78
N VAL A 7 -5.29 -18.22 -29.88
CA VAL A 7 -4.53 -18.67 -28.69
C VAL A 7 -3.69 -17.53 -28.11
N ASP A 8 -3.05 -16.73 -28.97
CA ASP A 8 -2.27 -15.56 -28.57
C ASP A 8 -3.17 -14.43 -28.03
N SER A 9 -4.32 -14.20 -28.65
CA SER A 9 -5.28 -13.21 -28.16
C SER A 9 -5.84 -13.61 -26.78
N MET A 10 -6.09 -14.90 -26.55
CA MET A 10 -6.58 -15.38 -25.26
C MET A 10 -5.48 -15.32 -24.19
N ARG A 11 -4.22 -15.60 -24.56
CA ARG A 11 -3.04 -15.41 -23.69
C ARG A 11 -2.85 -13.94 -23.30
N LEU A 12 -2.94 -13.02 -24.25
CA LEU A 12 -2.82 -11.57 -24.01
C LEU A 12 -3.93 -11.05 -23.09
N LEU A 13 -5.17 -11.51 -23.28
CA LEU A 13 -6.28 -11.16 -22.41
C LEU A 13 -6.10 -11.68 -20.98
N VAL A 14 -5.55 -12.89 -20.83
CA VAL A 14 -5.24 -13.47 -19.51
C VAL A 14 -4.11 -12.70 -18.82
N ILE A 15 -3.04 -12.34 -19.54
CA ILE A 15 -1.94 -11.54 -18.99
C ILE A 15 -2.44 -10.16 -18.55
N ALA A 16 -3.28 -9.50 -19.35
CA ALA A 16 -3.89 -8.22 -19.00
C ALA A 16 -4.79 -8.32 -17.76
N ALA A 17 -5.57 -9.40 -17.63
CA ALA A 17 -6.43 -9.63 -16.46
C ALA A 17 -5.63 -9.86 -15.16
N ILE A 18 -4.48 -10.53 -15.24
CA ILE A 18 -3.60 -10.77 -14.08
C ILE A 18 -2.98 -9.44 -13.61
N VAL A 19 -2.51 -8.59 -14.52
CA VAL A 19 -1.92 -7.27 -14.19
C VAL A 19 -2.95 -6.31 -13.56
N LEU A 20 -4.25 -6.50 -13.85
CA LEU A 20 -5.33 -5.69 -13.29
C LEU A 20 -5.88 -6.23 -11.96
N ALA A 21 -5.46 -7.41 -11.50
CA ALA A 21 -6.01 -8.01 -10.28
C ALA A 21 -5.39 -7.44 -8.98
N ASP A 22 -4.27 -6.72 -9.08
CA ASP A 22 -3.53 -6.20 -7.92
C ASP A 22 -4.02 -4.83 -7.43
N PHE A 23 -5.21 -4.38 -7.84
CA PHE A 23 -5.84 -3.21 -7.21
C PHE A 23 -6.37 -3.61 -5.83
N SER A 24 -5.48 -3.51 -4.83
CA SER A 24 -5.86 -3.56 -3.42
C SER A 24 -6.89 -2.46 -3.16
N LEU A 25 -8.16 -2.84 -3.00
CA LEU A 25 -9.21 -1.97 -2.49
C LEU A 25 -8.81 -1.54 -1.08
N ALA A 26 -8.30 -0.31 -0.95
CA ALA A 26 -8.05 0.28 0.34
C ALA A 26 -9.41 0.57 0.99
N ASP A 27 -9.78 -0.22 2.00
CA ASP A 27 -10.92 0.04 2.86
C ASP A 27 -10.64 1.34 3.63
N LEU A 28 -11.33 2.42 3.24
CA LEU A 28 -11.15 3.74 3.81
C LEU A 28 -12.02 3.83 5.09
N ASP A 29 -11.53 3.28 6.21
CA ASP A 29 -12.20 3.40 7.52
C ASP A 29 -12.08 4.83 8.07
N LEU A 30 -12.99 5.71 7.70
CA LEU A 30 -13.09 7.09 8.20
C LEU A 30 -13.25 7.19 9.73
N ARG A 31 -13.42 6.08 10.44
CA ARG A 31 -13.49 6.06 11.92
C ARG A 31 -12.11 6.14 12.58
N GLY A 32 -11.03 6.04 11.80
CA GLY A 32 -9.65 6.12 12.29
C GLY A 32 -9.21 4.91 13.10
N ALA A 33 -7.90 4.82 13.38
CA ALA A 33 -7.28 3.65 13.99
C ALA A 33 -7.74 3.42 15.43
N LYS A 34 -7.95 2.15 15.82
CA LYS A 34 -8.28 1.79 17.20
C LYS A 34 -7.04 1.88 18.08
N CYS A 35 -7.12 2.62 19.18
CA CYS A 35 -6.02 2.85 20.11
C CYS A 35 -6.48 2.68 21.56
N GLY A 36 -6.31 1.45 22.09
CA GLY A 36 -6.87 1.08 23.39
C GLY A 36 -8.40 1.14 23.40
N GLU A 37 -8.96 1.95 24.30
CA GLU A 37 -10.41 2.20 24.43
C GLU A 37 -10.93 3.33 23.53
N LYS A 38 -10.04 4.11 22.91
CA LYS A 38 -10.40 5.23 22.01
C LYS A 38 -10.04 4.93 20.56
N ARG A 39 -10.50 5.79 19.65
CA ARG A 39 -10.04 5.81 18.26
C ARG A 39 -9.26 7.10 18.00
N CYS A 40 -8.19 6.99 17.22
CA CYS A 40 -7.42 8.14 16.75
C CYS A 40 -8.12 8.79 15.55
N ASN A 41 -7.75 10.04 15.24
CA ASN A 41 -8.26 10.71 14.04
C ASN A 41 -7.75 10.01 12.77
N VAL A 42 -8.40 10.24 11.63
CA VAL A 42 -8.04 9.68 10.31
C VAL A 42 -6.61 10.07 9.88
N SER A 43 -6.11 11.20 10.39
CA SER A 43 -4.74 11.71 10.17
C SER A 43 -3.77 11.37 11.31
N GLU A 44 -4.15 10.47 12.21
CA GLU A 44 -3.35 10.02 13.34
C GLU A 44 -3.24 8.49 13.35
N TYR A 45 -2.09 8.00 13.78
CA TYR A 45 -1.86 6.58 14.00
C TYR A 45 -1.80 6.26 15.49
N CYS A 46 -2.09 5.01 15.86
CA CYS A 46 -1.89 4.58 17.23
C CYS A 46 -0.46 4.12 17.41
N SER A 47 0.31 4.80 18.26
CA SER A 47 1.66 4.33 18.59
C SER A 47 1.58 3.06 19.44
N SER A 48 2.25 2.01 18.98
CA SER A 48 2.34 0.72 19.68
C SER A 48 3.19 0.78 20.96
N PHE A 49 3.98 1.84 21.14
CA PHE A 49 4.87 2.01 22.30
C PHE A 49 4.14 2.52 23.53
N ASP A 50 3.26 3.51 23.36
CA ASP A 50 2.60 4.21 24.46
C ASP A 50 1.07 4.24 24.31
N THR A 51 0.49 3.63 23.28
CA THR A 51 -0.96 3.68 22.99
C THR A 51 -1.48 5.12 22.88
N HIS A 52 -0.64 6.05 22.41
CA HIS A 52 -1.04 7.43 22.12
C HIS A 52 -1.26 7.64 20.63
N CYS A 53 -2.26 8.46 20.32
CA CYS A 53 -2.49 8.94 18.97
C CYS A 53 -1.41 9.95 18.60
N ARG A 54 -0.71 9.67 17.49
CA ARG A 54 0.37 10.51 16.98
C ARG A 54 0.08 10.89 15.53
N PRO A 55 0.54 12.06 15.07
CA PRO A 55 0.26 12.52 13.72
C PRO A 55 0.92 11.62 12.67
N CYS A 56 0.16 11.25 11.65
CA CYS A 56 0.62 10.45 10.52
C CYS A 56 1.79 11.09 9.76
N ALA A 57 1.89 12.42 9.76
CA ALA A 57 3.02 13.12 9.16
C ALA A 57 4.38 12.69 9.75
N VAL A 58 4.43 12.23 11.00
CA VAL A 58 5.68 11.80 11.65
C VAL A 58 6.01 10.36 11.31
N ALA A 59 5.01 9.47 11.30
CA ALA A 59 5.20 8.06 10.95
C ALA A 59 5.46 7.85 9.45
N CYS A 60 4.88 8.70 8.59
CA CYS A 60 5.02 8.62 7.14
C CYS A 60 6.19 9.44 6.59
N ASP A 61 6.89 10.24 7.40
CA ASP A 61 8.03 11.04 6.93
C ASP A 61 9.31 10.21 6.89
N MET A 62 9.73 9.82 5.68
CA MET A 62 10.98 9.10 5.42
C MET A 62 12.24 9.82 5.93
N LYS A 63 12.18 11.13 6.13
CA LYS A 63 13.31 11.94 6.63
C LYS A 63 13.32 12.04 8.15
N SER A 64 12.26 11.62 8.81
CA SER A 64 12.14 11.62 10.26
C SER A 64 12.83 10.40 10.86
N HIS A 65 13.51 10.59 12.00
CA HIS A 65 14.00 9.48 12.82
C HIS A 65 12.89 8.58 13.37
N ASN A 66 11.64 9.05 13.33
CA ASN A 66 10.46 8.32 13.81
C ASN A 66 9.64 7.71 12.66
N TYR A 67 10.25 7.58 11.48
CA TYR A 67 9.63 6.93 10.33
C TYR A 67 9.21 5.50 10.66
N GLN A 68 7.91 5.24 10.52
CA GLN A 68 7.27 3.98 10.84
C GLN A 68 6.41 3.55 9.64
N PRO A 69 7.03 2.87 8.66
CA PRO A 69 6.40 2.57 7.37
C PRO A 69 5.18 1.64 7.51
N GLU A 70 5.20 0.74 8.50
CA GLU A 70 4.13 -0.22 8.76
C GLU A 70 2.90 0.48 9.37
N GLU A 71 3.11 1.26 10.44
CA GLU A 71 2.03 2.03 11.08
C GLU A 71 1.45 3.09 10.13
N CYS A 72 2.30 3.71 9.30
CA CYS A 72 1.87 4.64 8.25
C CYS A 72 0.89 3.98 7.25
N VAL A 73 1.17 2.77 6.77
CA VAL A 73 0.30 2.12 5.77
C VAL A 73 -0.97 1.55 6.42
N LYS A 74 -0.86 1.14 7.68
CA LYS A 74 -1.93 0.46 8.43
C LYS A 74 -2.96 1.42 9.00
N ASP A 75 -2.51 2.47 9.66
CA ASP A 75 -3.38 3.35 10.44
C ASP A 75 -3.67 4.68 9.73
N CYS A 76 -2.75 5.16 8.89
CA CYS A 76 -2.91 6.45 8.21
C CYS A 76 -3.68 6.31 6.89
N GLN A 77 -4.74 7.11 6.76
CA GLN A 77 -5.54 7.18 5.55
C GLN A 77 -5.35 8.56 4.90
N GLY A 78 -4.59 8.60 3.81
CA GLY A 78 -4.30 9.84 3.10
C GLY A 78 -3.21 9.69 2.05
N GLU A 79 -2.90 10.80 1.36
CA GLU A 79 -1.91 10.83 0.27
C GLU A 79 -0.55 10.30 0.71
N SER A 80 -0.14 10.52 1.96
CA SER A 80 1.13 10.01 2.50
C SER A 80 1.19 8.49 2.58
N SER A 81 0.10 7.81 2.92
CA SER A 81 0.07 6.34 2.97
C SER A 81 -0.10 5.71 1.57
N ILE A 82 -0.73 6.45 0.65
CA ILE A 82 -0.80 6.08 -0.77
C ILE A 82 0.59 6.17 -1.40
N GLN A 83 1.31 7.28 -1.18
CA GLN A 83 2.67 7.47 -1.68
C GLN A 83 3.59 6.36 -1.17
N HIS A 84 3.50 6.02 0.11
CA HIS A 84 4.29 4.91 0.66
C HIS A 84 3.94 3.55 0.03
N ARG A 85 2.67 3.28 -0.26
CA ARG A 85 2.27 2.04 -0.97
C ARG A 85 2.82 2.03 -2.40
N TYR A 86 2.78 3.15 -3.09
CA TYR A 86 3.35 3.32 -4.42
C TYR A 86 4.85 3.08 -4.42
N ASP A 87 5.59 3.70 -3.48
CA ASP A 87 7.03 3.52 -3.34
C ASP A 87 7.39 2.06 -3.02
N ARG A 88 6.61 1.38 -2.17
CA ARG A 88 6.81 -0.05 -1.90
C ARG A 88 6.59 -0.89 -3.16
N PHE A 89 5.56 -0.60 -3.94
CA PHE A 89 5.28 -1.29 -5.20
C PHE A 89 6.41 -1.10 -6.22
N PHE A 90 6.87 0.14 -6.41
CA PHE A 90 7.97 0.44 -7.34
C PHE A 90 9.30 -0.20 -6.90
N ASN A 91 9.65 -0.14 -5.62
CA ASN A 91 10.85 -0.80 -5.11
C ASN A 91 10.75 -2.34 -5.22
N GLY A 92 9.55 -2.92 -5.03
CA GLY A 92 9.30 -4.32 -5.27
C GLY A 92 9.53 -4.72 -6.73
N LEU A 93 9.00 -3.94 -7.68
CA LEU A 93 9.24 -4.14 -9.11
C LEU A 93 10.72 -4.02 -9.50
N LYS A 94 11.44 -3.08 -8.87
CA LYS A 94 12.88 -2.93 -9.07
C LYS A 94 13.64 -4.17 -8.58
N GLY A 95 13.31 -4.68 -7.40
CA GLY A 95 13.89 -5.92 -6.87
C GLY A 95 13.62 -7.14 -7.76
N ILE A 96 12.42 -7.26 -8.34
CA ILE A 96 12.11 -8.33 -9.30
C ILE A 96 12.97 -8.22 -10.56
N LYS A 97 13.28 -6.99 -11.00
CA LYS A 97 14.16 -6.76 -12.15
C LYS A 97 15.62 -7.10 -11.85
N ASP A 98 16.07 -6.87 -10.63
CA ASP A 98 17.43 -7.18 -10.19
C ASP A 98 17.65 -8.70 -9.95
N ASP A 99 16.59 -9.46 -9.59
CA ASP A 99 16.62 -10.92 -9.41
C ASP A 99 16.61 -11.70 -10.74
N TYR A 100 16.18 -11.05 -11.83
CA TYR A 100 16.13 -11.64 -13.18
C TYR A 100 17.43 -11.47 -14.00
N GLN A 101 18.50 -10.93 -13.38
CA GLN A 101 19.80 -10.69 -14.03
C GLN A 101 20.86 -11.73 -13.61
#